data_AF-A0A222P3Q1-F1
#
_entry.id   AF-A0A222P3Q1-F1
#
_cell.length_a   1.000
_cell.length_b   1.000
_cell.length_c   1.000
_cell.angle_alpha   90.00
_cell.angle_beta   90.00
_cell.angle_gamma   90.00
#
_symmetry.space_group_name_H-M   'P 1'
#
loop_
_entity.id
_entity.type
_entity.pdbx_description
1 polymer ?
#
loop_
_entity_poly.entity_id
_entity_poly.type
_entity_poly.pdbx_seq_one_letter_code
_entity_poly.pdbx_strand_id
1 'polypeptide(L)'
;MNSTEYANTILVCSQKISRLPPGEIKYHLLLLINVLQNTPTAFTATFLKEVEVFIESFNCLISMEFSATPELQKAFEKVLSHYQQLIVLAKIETFNARLIRGLLHLGASILALLLGVVGGLMGGIAGFARGMWHFHNPFSSFAIGLVTGMLLGATFGFRIPKKLFKDVLFRQLKFCLDGIHECVKEAQQNKLLSFTSYKEKVKQRLLNDHFKNEKVALNNFLQNPNVSYEINTLRARFISPSLEGYLGQHAFIKININDQSPPRTIEFATAPSDLLRPVTQCERRIVSGEKIVEMLALHEQLQVTHACTVDYILLKMKPGENDCLSYVNKILIGTSQQPTTVKRFDGKENWLGKYIIGFFIQKLSPFEQDIFSEEQLEAKGNLHSG
;
A
#
# COMPACT_ATOMS: atom_id res chain seq x y z
N MET A 1 27.63 14.47 -8.28
CA MET A 1 26.56 15.23 -7.61
C MET A 1 27.05 15.54 -6.21
N ASN A 2 27.14 16.80 -5.82
CA ASN A 2 27.48 17.16 -4.44
C ASN A 2 26.24 16.98 -3.53
N SER A 3 26.43 17.03 -2.20
CA SER A 3 25.34 16.77 -1.23
C SER A 3 24.15 17.71 -1.41
N THR A 4 24.42 19.00 -1.69
CA THR A 4 23.39 20.02 -1.89
C THR A 4 22.59 19.80 -3.17
N GLU A 5 23.25 19.48 -4.29
CA GLU A 5 22.60 19.14 -5.56
C GLU A 5 21.73 17.88 -5.37
N TYR A 6 22.18 16.89 -4.60
CA TYR A 6 21.39 15.69 -4.29
C TYR A 6 20.10 16.01 -3.52
N ALA A 7 20.21 16.78 -2.44
CA ALA A 7 19.07 17.19 -1.63
C ALA A 7 18.07 18.03 -2.45
N ASN A 8 18.57 18.93 -3.30
CA ASN A 8 17.74 19.73 -4.19
C ASN A 8 17.00 18.85 -5.21
N THR A 9 17.67 17.86 -5.83
CA THR A 9 16.99 16.94 -6.75
C THR A 9 15.92 16.11 -6.05
N ILE A 10 16.15 15.65 -4.82
CA ILE A 10 15.12 14.96 -4.01
C ILE A 10 13.89 15.87 -3.83
N LEU A 11 14.10 17.14 -3.45
CA LEU A 11 13.02 18.10 -3.25
C LEU A 11 12.24 18.36 -4.56
N VAL A 12 12.95 18.56 -5.67
CA VAL A 12 12.35 18.77 -7.00
C VAL A 12 11.51 17.56 -7.41
N CYS A 13 12.02 16.33 -7.24
CA CYS A 13 11.26 15.12 -7.51
C CYS A 13 10.00 15.02 -6.66
N SER A 14 10.10 15.26 -5.34
CA SER A 14 8.94 15.26 -4.44
C SER A 14 7.87 16.29 -4.85
N GLN A 15 8.28 17.49 -5.26
CA GLN A 15 7.37 18.53 -5.77
C GLN A 15 6.73 18.14 -7.11
N LYS A 16 7.49 17.51 -8.02
CA LYS A 16 6.94 17.01 -9.29
C LYS A 16 5.91 15.90 -9.04
N ILE A 17 6.19 14.98 -8.11
CA ILE A 17 5.28 13.90 -7.72
C ILE A 17 3.97 14.46 -7.14
N SER A 18 4.03 15.48 -6.27
CA SER A 18 2.83 16.05 -5.65
C SER A 18 1.89 16.72 -6.66
N ARG A 19 2.45 17.22 -7.77
CA ARG A 19 1.73 17.84 -8.90
C ARG A 19 1.14 16.86 -9.89
N LEU A 20 1.52 15.58 -9.87
CA LEU A 20 0.89 14.56 -10.70
C LEU A 20 -0.63 14.53 -10.43
N PRO A 21 -1.48 14.12 -11.39
CA PRO A 21 -2.88 13.84 -11.11
C PRO A 21 -3.03 12.71 -10.08
N PRO A 22 -4.19 12.58 -9.42
CA PRO A 22 -4.38 11.53 -8.44
C PRO A 22 -4.19 10.13 -9.02
N GLY A 23 -3.49 9.26 -8.30
CA GLY A 23 -3.16 7.92 -8.76
C GLY A 23 -2.20 7.17 -7.86
N GLU A 24 -2.22 5.84 -7.95
CA GLU A 24 -1.37 4.95 -7.15
C GLU A 24 0.12 5.22 -7.36
N ILE A 25 0.53 5.59 -8.58
CA ILE A 25 1.94 5.77 -8.92
C ILE A 25 2.66 6.77 -7.99
N LYS A 26 1.94 7.76 -7.44
CA LYS A 26 2.48 8.69 -6.44
C LYS A 26 3.01 7.97 -5.20
N TYR A 27 2.30 6.95 -4.73
CA TYR A 27 2.71 6.14 -3.57
C TYR A 27 4.05 5.46 -3.82
N HIS A 28 4.20 4.79 -4.97
CA HIS A 28 5.43 4.06 -5.31
C HIS A 28 6.59 5.01 -5.62
N LEU A 29 6.33 6.13 -6.29
CA LEU A 29 7.33 7.17 -6.54
C LEU A 29 7.80 7.82 -5.24
N LEU A 30 6.90 8.14 -4.32
CA LEU A 30 7.27 8.73 -3.04
C LEU A 30 8.05 7.75 -2.16
N LEU A 31 7.70 6.46 -2.15
CA LEU A 31 8.52 5.41 -1.53
C LEU A 31 9.93 5.40 -2.13
N LEU A 32 10.03 5.44 -3.46
CA LEU A 32 11.31 5.44 -4.17
C LEU A 32 12.18 6.63 -3.77
N ILE A 33 11.61 7.83 -3.69
CA ILE A 33 12.34 9.02 -3.25
C ILE A 33 12.82 8.89 -1.81
N ASN A 34 11.99 8.38 -0.88
CA ASN A 34 12.38 8.15 0.51
C ASN A 34 13.54 7.14 0.64
N VAL A 35 13.55 6.09 -0.21
CA VAL A 35 14.67 5.14 -0.27
C VAL A 35 15.95 5.85 -0.70
N LEU A 36 15.89 6.60 -1.79
CA LEU A 36 17.06 7.30 -2.33
C LEU A 36 17.58 8.36 -1.34
N GLN A 37 16.70 9.10 -0.69
CA GLN A 37 17.08 10.10 0.32
C GLN A 37 17.88 9.48 1.47
N ASN A 38 17.52 8.27 1.90
CA ASN A 38 18.15 7.60 3.03
C ASN A 38 19.47 6.87 2.70
N THR A 39 19.84 6.75 1.43
CA THR A 39 21.07 6.06 1.00
C THR A 39 21.83 6.86 -0.06
N PRO A 40 22.40 8.03 0.28
CA PRO A 40 23.14 8.85 -0.68
C PRO A 40 24.47 8.18 -1.08
N THR A 41 24.58 7.79 -2.34
CA THR A 41 25.74 7.13 -2.94
C THR A 41 25.89 7.60 -4.39
N ALA A 42 27.03 7.35 -5.03
CA ALA A 42 27.21 7.63 -6.45
C ALA A 42 26.18 6.90 -7.33
N PHE A 43 25.80 5.67 -6.95
CA PHE A 43 24.76 4.91 -7.63
C PHE A 43 23.38 5.57 -7.49
N THR A 44 22.95 5.90 -6.27
CA THR A 44 21.64 6.52 -6.04
C THR A 44 21.54 7.92 -6.61
N ALA A 45 22.67 8.64 -6.74
CA ALA A 45 22.72 9.91 -7.45
C ALA A 45 22.39 9.77 -8.95
N THR A 46 23.02 8.80 -9.63
CA THR A 46 22.70 8.50 -11.04
C THR A 46 21.28 8.02 -11.20
N PHE A 47 20.84 7.14 -10.29
CA PHE A 47 19.48 6.61 -10.30
C PHE A 47 18.43 7.71 -10.11
N LEU A 48 18.65 8.64 -9.18
CA LEU A 48 17.75 9.76 -8.91
C LEU A 48 17.57 10.69 -10.12
N LYS A 49 18.64 10.94 -10.89
CA LYS A 49 18.54 11.72 -12.14
C LYS A 49 17.63 11.05 -13.15
N GLU A 50 17.73 9.74 -13.30
CA GLU A 50 16.83 9.00 -14.21
C GLU A 50 15.38 8.96 -13.68
N VAL A 51 15.18 8.90 -12.36
CA VAL A 51 13.84 9.01 -11.74
C VAL A 51 13.21 10.37 -12.06
N GLU A 52 13.99 11.45 -12.01
CA GLU A 52 13.50 12.79 -12.37
C GLU A 52 13.00 12.83 -13.82
N VAL A 53 13.79 12.30 -14.77
CA VAL A 53 13.44 12.24 -16.19
C VAL A 53 12.22 11.34 -16.44
N PHE A 54 12.11 10.23 -15.71
CA PHE A 54 10.93 9.36 -15.73
C PHE A 54 9.68 10.13 -15.28
N ILE A 55 9.73 10.86 -14.16
CA ILE A 55 8.60 11.63 -13.63
C ILE A 55 8.15 12.68 -14.64
N GLU A 56 9.09 13.40 -15.28
CA GLU A 56 8.77 14.38 -16.32
C GLU A 56 8.08 13.74 -17.52
N SER A 57 8.61 12.62 -18.00
CA SER A 57 8.03 11.88 -19.14
C SER A 57 6.64 11.34 -18.81
N PHE A 58 6.46 10.83 -17.59
CA PHE A 58 5.16 10.35 -17.12
C PHE A 58 4.15 11.50 -16.96
N ASN A 59 4.58 12.65 -16.45
CA ASN A 59 3.73 13.83 -16.36
C ASN A 59 3.27 14.33 -17.75
N CYS A 60 4.15 14.26 -18.75
CA CYS A 60 3.79 14.56 -20.12
C CYS A 60 2.71 13.59 -20.64
N LEU A 61 2.91 12.28 -20.47
CA LEU A 61 1.97 11.25 -20.89
C LEU A 61 0.56 11.45 -20.30
N ILE A 62 0.45 11.64 -18.98
CA ILE A 62 -0.85 11.74 -18.31
C ILE A 62 -1.55 13.09 -18.53
N SER A 63 -0.82 14.09 -19.04
CA SER A 63 -1.40 15.38 -19.44
C SER A 63 -1.99 15.34 -20.85
N MET A 64 -1.72 14.27 -21.62
CA MET A 64 -2.30 14.07 -22.94
C MET A 64 -3.73 13.56 -22.85
N GLU A 65 -4.56 13.96 -23.82
CA GLU A 65 -5.87 13.34 -23.98
C GLU A 65 -5.70 11.88 -24.44
N PHE A 66 -6.32 10.94 -23.72
CA PHE A 66 -6.30 9.50 -24.01
C PHE A 66 -7.18 9.16 -25.22
N SER A 67 -6.81 9.71 -26.38
CA SER A 67 -7.27 9.31 -27.69
C SER A 67 -6.17 8.45 -28.33
N ALA A 68 -6.52 7.40 -29.07
CA ALA A 68 -5.56 6.49 -29.70
C ALA A 68 -4.81 7.19 -30.84
N THR A 69 -3.85 8.04 -30.47
CA THR A 69 -3.04 8.85 -31.37
C THR A 69 -1.60 8.34 -31.41
N PRO A 70 -0.88 8.51 -32.53
CA PRO A 70 0.54 8.21 -32.62
C PRO A 70 1.38 8.92 -31.55
N GLU A 71 0.96 10.13 -31.15
CA GLU A 71 1.60 10.94 -30.10
C GLU A 71 1.52 10.26 -28.73
N LEU A 72 0.34 9.76 -28.36
CA LEU A 72 0.13 9.02 -27.11
C LEU A 72 0.99 7.76 -27.07
N GLN A 73 1.06 7.01 -28.17
CA GLN A 73 1.90 5.81 -28.26
C GLN A 73 3.39 6.14 -28.07
N LYS A 74 3.89 7.19 -28.72
CA LYS A 74 5.27 7.67 -28.54
C LYS A 74 5.54 8.10 -27.09
N ALA A 75 4.58 8.75 -26.44
CA ALA A 75 4.71 9.12 -25.03
C ALA A 75 4.80 7.89 -24.12
N PHE A 76 3.99 6.86 -24.36
CA PHE A 76 4.09 5.58 -23.66
C PHE A 76 5.45 4.90 -23.87
N GLU A 77 5.92 4.82 -25.12
CA GLU A 77 7.23 4.25 -25.44
C GLU A 77 8.36 4.98 -24.73
N LYS A 78 8.29 6.32 -24.66
CA LYS A 78 9.26 7.14 -23.93
C LYS A 78 9.24 6.84 -22.43
N VAL A 79 8.06 6.79 -21.80
CA VAL A 79 7.91 6.42 -20.38
C VAL A 79 8.46 5.02 -20.10
N LEU A 80 8.13 4.05 -20.97
CA LEU A 80 8.63 2.68 -20.85
C LEU A 80 10.14 2.59 -21.04
N SER A 81 10.71 3.41 -21.93
CA SER A 81 12.16 3.48 -22.13
C SER A 81 12.87 3.96 -20.85
N HIS A 82 12.42 5.06 -20.25
CA HIS A 82 12.99 5.55 -18.98
C HIS A 82 12.78 4.56 -17.82
N TYR A 83 11.63 3.90 -17.76
CA TYR A 83 11.42 2.80 -16.82
C TYR A 83 12.42 1.65 -17.03
N GLN A 84 12.68 1.25 -18.28
CA GLN A 84 13.68 0.21 -18.59
C GLN A 84 15.10 0.67 -18.21
N GLN A 85 15.44 1.94 -18.39
CA GLN A 85 16.72 2.49 -17.93
C GLN A 85 16.87 2.39 -16.41
N LEU A 86 15.81 2.69 -15.64
CA LEU A 86 15.80 2.47 -14.19
C LEU A 86 16.03 0.99 -13.82
N ILE A 87 15.40 0.06 -14.54
CA ILE A 87 15.57 -1.38 -14.31
C ILE A 87 17.01 -1.84 -14.59
N VAL A 88 17.61 -1.32 -15.68
CA VAL A 88 19.01 -1.59 -16.04
C VAL A 88 19.96 -1.02 -15.00
N LEU A 89 19.77 0.24 -14.59
CA LEU A 89 20.58 0.89 -13.56
C LEU A 89 20.52 0.12 -12.22
N ALA A 90 19.33 -0.28 -11.78
CA ALA A 90 19.17 -1.08 -10.57
C ALA A 90 19.71 -2.51 -10.70
N LYS A 91 20.16 -2.92 -11.89
CA LYS A 91 20.66 -4.27 -12.21
C LYS A 91 19.67 -5.38 -11.86
N ILE A 92 18.37 -5.05 -11.82
CA ILE A 92 17.32 -5.96 -11.35
C ILE A 92 17.15 -7.16 -12.28
N GLU A 93 17.38 -6.96 -13.57
CA GLU A 93 17.12 -7.97 -14.61
C GLU A 93 18.34 -8.63 -15.22
N THR A 94 19.54 -8.42 -14.67
CA THR A 94 20.74 -9.14 -15.13
C THR A 94 20.56 -10.66 -15.02
N PHE A 95 21.22 -11.44 -15.88
CA PHE A 95 21.14 -12.91 -15.84
C PHE A 95 21.47 -13.47 -14.46
N ASN A 96 22.54 -12.98 -13.83
CA ASN A 96 22.93 -13.35 -12.47
C ASN A 96 21.83 -13.03 -11.45
N ALA A 97 21.20 -11.84 -11.55
CA ALA A 97 20.08 -11.48 -10.68
C ALA A 97 18.85 -12.37 -10.91
N ARG A 98 18.57 -12.79 -12.15
CA ARG A 98 17.48 -13.73 -12.48
C ARG A 98 17.77 -15.13 -11.91
N LEU A 99 19.01 -15.62 -12.04
CA LEU A 99 19.43 -16.92 -11.49
C LEU A 99 19.35 -16.95 -9.97
N ILE A 100 19.95 -15.95 -9.29
CA ILE A 100 19.89 -15.82 -7.82
C ILE A 100 18.43 -15.71 -7.37
N ARG A 101 17.59 -14.96 -8.09
CA ARG A 101 16.17 -14.85 -7.79
C ARG A 101 15.48 -16.22 -7.91
N GLY A 102 15.74 -16.98 -8.97
CA GLY A 102 15.21 -18.32 -9.16
C GLY A 102 15.57 -19.27 -8.02
N LEU A 103 16.86 -19.33 -7.66
CA LEU A 103 17.34 -20.13 -6.52
C LEU A 103 16.70 -19.71 -5.20
N LEU A 104 16.60 -18.41 -4.95
CA LEU A 104 15.92 -17.89 -3.75
C LEU A 104 14.43 -18.20 -3.74
N HIS A 105 13.74 -18.21 -4.87
CA HIS A 105 12.34 -18.62 -4.93
C HIS A 105 12.16 -20.11 -4.67
N LEU A 106 13.04 -20.96 -5.21
CA LEU A 106 13.01 -22.39 -4.95
C LEU A 106 13.23 -22.68 -3.46
N GLY A 107 14.32 -22.14 -2.89
CA GLY A 107 14.62 -22.28 -1.46
C GLY A 107 13.52 -21.69 -0.57
N ALA A 108 12.96 -20.53 -0.94
CA ALA A 108 11.83 -19.94 -0.24
C ALA A 108 10.56 -20.79 -0.29
N SER A 109 10.29 -21.47 -1.41
CA SER A 109 9.12 -22.33 -1.56
C SER A 109 9.26 -23.58 -0.70
N ILE A 110 10.45 -24.19 -0.66
CA ILE A 110 10.76 -25.32 0.22
C ILE A 110 10.63 -24.90 1.69
N LEU A 111 11.22 -23.76 2.07
CA LEU A 111 11.13 -23.26 3.45
C LEU A 111 9.70 -22.89 3.83
N ALA A 112 8.92 -22.32 2.90
CA ALA A 112 7.50 -22.04 3.11
C ALA A 112 6.71 -23.32 3.39
N LEU A 113 6.97 -24.41 2.66
CA LEU A 113 6.33 -25.69 2.91
C LEU A 113 6.68 -26.23 4.31
N LEU A 114 7.97 -26.26 4.64
CA LEU A 114 8.44 -26.77 5.94
C LEU A 114 7.90 -25.95 7.11
N LEU A 115 8.05 -24.62 7.07
CA LEU A 115 7.53 -23.75 8.12
C LEU A 115 6.01 -23.68 8.13
N GLY A 116 5.34 -23.88 7.00
CA GLY A 116 3.89 -24.02 6.93
C GLY A 116 3.41 -25.27 7.68
N VAL A 117 4.05 -26.43 7.47
CA VAL A 117 3.71 -27.66 8.21
C VAL A 117 3.96 -27.49 9.71
N VAL A 118 5.14 -27.01 10.10
CA VAL A 118 5.49 -26.79 11.51
C VAL A 118 4.53 -25.76 12.15
N GLY A 119 4.30 -24.63 11.47
CA GLY A 119 3.38 -23.60 11.91
C GLY A 119 1.95 -24.11 12.07
N GLY A 120 1.48 -24.94 11.14
CA GLY A 120 0.16 -25.57 11.22
C GLY A 120 0.03 -26.51 12.41
N LEU A 121 1.04 -27.35 12.68
CA LEU A 121 1.03 -28.22 13.86
C LEU A 121 1.03 -27.41 15.17
N MET A 122 1.91 -26.42 15.28
CA MET A 122 1.96 -25.54 16.46
C MET A 122 0.65 -24.78 16.65
N GLY A 123 0.10 -24.21 15.57
CA GLY A 123 -1.17 -23.50 15.59
C GLY A 123 -2.33 -24.40 15.97
N GLY A 124 -2.38 -25.63 15.45
CA GLY A 124 -3.38 -26.63 15.81
C GLY A 124 -3.34 -26.97 17.30
N ILE A 125 -2.16 -27.30 17.83
CA ILE A 125 -1.97 -27.62 19.26
C ILE A 125 -2.40 -26.43 20.13
N ALA A 126 -1.95 -25.21 19.80
CA ALA A 126 -2.32 -24.00 20.53
C ALA A 126 -3.83 -23.73 20.47
N GLY A 127 -4.44 -23.92 19.30
CA GLY A 127 -5.87 -23.79 19.08
C GLY A 127 -6.67 -24.79 19.92
N PHE A 128 -6.25 -26.06 19.96
CA PHE A 128 -6.88 -27.10 20.75
C PHE A 128 -6.82 -26.79 22.25
N ALA A 129 -5.63 -26.47 22.77
CA ALA A 129 -5.43 -26.11 24.17
C ALA A 129 -6.29 -24.91 24.58
N ARG A 130 -6.35 -23.87 23.73
CA ARG A 130 -7.23 -22.70 23.92
C ARG A 130 -8.70 -23.08 23.93
N GLY A 131 -9.12 -23.97 23.01
CA GLY A 131 -10.49 -24.46 22.93
C GLY A 131 -10.90 -25.18 24.22
N MET A 132 -10.03 -26.03 24.76
CA MET A 132 -10.26 -26.67 26.07
C MET A 132 -10.33 -25.66 27.21
N TRP A 133 -9.40 -24.70 27.27
CA TRP A 133 -9.30 -23.73 28.37
C TRP A 133 -10.49 -22.76 28.45
N HIS A 134 -11.02 -22.35 27.29
CA HIS A 134 -12.13 -21.40 27.21
C HIS A 134 -13.49 -22.06 27.02
N PHE A 135 -13.62 -23.38 27.25
CA PHE A 135 -14.87 -24.14 27.06
C PHE A 135 -15.53 -23.93 25.69
N HIS A 136 -14.72 -23.70 24.65
CA HIS A 136 -15.18 -23.65 23.26
C HIS A 136 -15.00 -25.02 22.61
N ASN A 137 -15.57 -25.22 21.41
CA ASN A 137 -15.33 -26.46 20.65
C ASN A 137 -13.81 -26.60 20.35
N PRO A 138 -13.12 -27.60 20.91
CA PRO A 138 -11.67 -27.74 20.79
C PRO A 138 -11.24 -28.15 19.39
N PHE A 139 -12.07 -28.89 18.65
CA PHE A 139 -11.78 -29.29 17.28
C PHE A 139 -11.91 -28.13 16.30
N SER A 140 -12.93 -27.27 16.49
CA SER A 140 -13.04 -26.04 15.71
C SER A 140 -11.85 -25.12 15.95
N SER A 141 -11.46 -24.96 17.22
CA SER A 141 -10.29 -24.13 17.58
C SER A 141 -8.98 -24.73 17.06
N PHE A 142 -8.83 -26.05 17.08
CA PHE A 142 -7.72 -26.76 16.44
C PHE A 142 -7.66 -26.48 14.93
N ALA A 143 -8.77 -26.61 14.21
CA ALA A 143 -8.81 -26.37 12.77
C ALA A 143 -8.44 -24.92 12.41
N ILE A 144 -9.00 -23.94 13.13
CA ILE A 144 -8.67 -22.52 12.96
C ILE A 144 -7.17 -22.28 13.22
N GLY A 145 -6.66 -22.85 14.32
CA GLY A 145 -5.24 -22.77 14.68
C GLY A 145 -4.34 -23.38 13.62
N LEU A 146 -4.70 -24.55 13.10
CA LEU A 146 -3.94 -25.26 12.06
C LEU A 146 -3.86 -24.45 10.77
N VAL A 147 -4.99 -23.96 10.27
CA VAL A 147 -5.03 -23.16 9.03
C VAL A 147 -4.25 -21.85 9.21
N THR A 148 -4.46 -21.15 10.32
CA THR A 148 -3.78 -19.87 10.60
C THR A 148 -2.28 -20.07 10.74
N GLY A 149 -1.86 -21.08 11.50
CA GLY A 149 -0.45 -21.42 11.69
C GLY A 149 0.24 -21.81 10.39
N MET A 150 -0.45 -22.58 9.53
CA MET A 150 0.06 -22.95 8.21
C MET A 150 0.27 -21.74 7.31
N LEU A 151 -0.71 -20.83 7.22
CA LEU A 151 -0.63 -19.64 6.40
C LEU A 151 0.47 -18.68 6.88
N LEU A 152 0.59 -18.47 8.19
CA LEU A 152 1.65 -17.63 8.77
C LEU A 152 3.03 -18.25 8.56
N GLY A 153 3.18 -19.53 8.86
CA GLY A 153 4.43 -20.27 8.69
C GLY A 153 4.91 -20.27 7.24
N ALA A 154 4.01 -20.53 6.29
CA ALA A 154 4.32 -20.48 4.86
C ALA A 154 4.70 -19.06 4.40
N THR A 155 3.96 -18.04 4.87
CA THR A 155 4.26 -16.64 4.54
C THR A 155 5.63 -16.21 5.06
N PHE A 156 5.99 -16.58 6.29
CA PHE A 156 7.30 -16.27 6.85
C PHE A 156 8.41 -17.04 6.15
N GLY A 157 8.24 -18.35 5.93
CA GLY A 157 9.20 -19.19 5.22
C GLY A 157 9.49 -18.73 3.80
N PHE A 158 8.48 -18.24 3.08
CA PHE A 158 8.68 -17.71 1.73
C PHE A 158 9.48 -16.40 1.71
N ARG A 159 9.47 -15.64 2.80
CA ARG A 159 10.06 -14.29 2.85
C ARG A 159 11.44 -14.26 3.47
N ILE A 160 11.70 -15.10 4.46
CA ILE A 160 12.98 -15.15 5.19
C ILE A 160 14.18 -15.22 4.23
N PRO A 161 14.23 -16.09 3.20
CA PRO A 161 15.40 -16.17 2.33
C PRO A 161 15.64 -14.87 1.55
N LYS A 162 14.57 -14.24 1.06
CA LYS A 162 14.70 -12.94 0.39
C LYS A 162 15.17 -11.86 1.36
N LYS A 163 14.78 -11.92 2.64
CA LYS A 163 15.22 -10.97 3.67
C LYS A 163 16.70 -11.17 4.05
N LEU A 164 17.16 -12.41 4.13
CA LEU A 164 18.53 -12.73 4.55
C LEU A 164 19.57 -12.55 3.42
N PHE A 165 19.23 -12.91 2.19
CA PHE A 165 20.21 -13.01 1.10
C PHE A 165 20.17 -11.87 0.08
N LYS A 166 19.19 -10.97 0.15
CA LYS A 166 19.14 -9.79 -0.73
C LYS A 166 19.54 -8.54 0.03
N ASP A 167 20.20 -7.64 -0.67
CA ASP A 167 20.46 -6.30 -0.18
C ASP A 167 19.15 -5.51 0.07
N VAL A 168 19.14 -4.67 1.12
CA VAL A 168 17.95 -3.91 1.55
C VAL A 168 17.54 -2.91 0.47
N LEU A 169 18.49 -2.11 -0.01
CA LEU A 169 18.25 -1.08 -1.03
C LEU A 169 17.71 -1.74 -2.31
N PHE A 170 18.32 -2.83 -2.77
CA PHE A 170 17.84 -3.54 -3.96
C PHE A 170 16.40 -4.05 -3.81
N ARG A 171 16.02 -4.60 -2.65
CA ARG A 171 14.64 -5.04 -2.41
C ARG A 171 13.64 -3.89 -2.46
N GLN A 172 14.01 -2.75 -1.87
CA GLN A 172 13.18 -1.55 -1.84
C GLN A 172 13.01 -0.96 -3.23
N LEU A 173 14.11 -0.79 -3.98
CA LEU A 173 14.07 -0.35 -5.38
C LEU A 173 13.21 -1.27 -6.23
N LYS A 174 13.38 -2.59 -6.08
CA LYS A 174 12.57 -3.57 -6.81
C LYS A 174 11.07 -3.44 -6.48
N PHE A 175 10.71 -3.29 -5.21
CA PHE A 175 9.31 -3.10 -4.83
C PHE A 175 8.72 -1.87 -5.51
N CYS A 176 9.40 -0.72 -5.43
CA CYS A 176 8.91 0.52 -6.03
C CYS A 176 8.81 0.41 -7.55
N LEU A 177 9.81 -0.16 -8.21
CA LEU A 177 9.81 -0.32 -9.67
C LEU A 177 8.75 -1.32 -10.14
N ASP A 178 8.53 -2.43 -9.44
CA ASP A 178 7.45 -3.36 -9.76
C ASP A 178 6.07 -2.65 -9.66
N GLY A 179 5.86 -1.82 -8.63
CA GLY A 179 4.62 -1.04 -8.47
C GLY A 179 4.44 0.04 -9.54
N ILE A 180 5.52 0.77 -9.90
CA ILE A 180 5.52 1.73 -11.01
C ILE A 180 5.17 1.02 -12.33
N HIS A 181 5.74 -0.15 -12.57
CA HIS A 181 5.48 -0.93 -13.77
C HIS A 181 4.02 -1.37 -13.87
N GLU A 182 3.43 -1.86 -12.78
CA GLU A 182 2.01 -2.21 -12.73
C GLU A 182 1.15 -1.00 -13.11
N CYS A 183 1.41 0.17 -12.52
CA CYS A 183 0.69 1.41 -12.84
C CYS A 183 0.81 1.80 -14.33
N VAL A 184 2.02 1.78 -14.90
CA VAL A 184 2.26 2.14 -16.31
C VAL A 184 1.60 1.13 -17.26
N LYS A 185 1.71 -0.17 -16.94
CA LYS A 185 1.12 -1.24 -17.75
C LYS A 185 -0.40 -1.18 -17.75
N GLU A 186 -1.02 -0.88 -16.62
CA GLU A 186 -2.47 -0.73 -16.52
C GLU A 186 -2.99 0.47 -17.31
N ALA A 187 -2.25 1.58 -17.29
CA ALA A 187 -2.53 2.75 -18.13
C ALA A 187 -2.41 2.40 -19.63
N GLN A 188 -1.37 1.66 -20.03
CA GLN A 188 -1.16 1.25 -21.42
C GLN A 188 -2.24 0.28 -21.93
N GLN A 189 -2.71 -0.64 -21.09
CA GLN A 189 -3.68 -1.66 -21.46
C GLN A 189 -5.13 -1.14 -21.54
N ASN A 190 -5.36 0.17 -21.35
CA ASN A 190 -6.70 0.79 -21.27
C ASN A 190 -7.64 0.07 -20.29
N LYS A 191 -7.09 -0.63 -19.28
CA LYS A 191 -7.89 -1.30 -18.25
C LYS A 191 -8.58 -0.32 -17.32
N LEU A 192 -8.08 0.92 -17.30
CA LEU A 192 -8.55 1.98 -16.43
C LEU A 192 -9.22 3.04 -17.30
N LEU A 193 -10.44 3.43 -16.91
CA LEU A 193 -11.02 4.68 -17.39
C LEU A 193 -10.13 5.86 -16.96
N SER A 194 -10.23 6.99 -17.65
CA SER A 194 -9.56 8.21 -17.18
C SER A 194 -10.02 8.54 -15.75
N PHE A 195 -9.12 9.14 -14.95
CA PHE A 195 -9.46 9.50 -13.57
C PHE A 195 -10.69 10.42 -13.51
N THR A 196 -10.84 11.32 -14.49
CA THR A 196 -12.02 12.16 -14.67
C THR A 196 -13.32 11.34 -14.78
N SER A 197 -13.31 10.25 -15.55
CA SER A 197 -14.48 9.36 -15.66
C SER A 197 -14.85 8.70 -14.33
N TYR A 198 -13.85 8.30 -13.51
CA TYR A 198 -14.11 7.80 -12.16
C TYR A 198 -14.68 8.88 -11.24
N LYS A 199 -14.18 10.12 -11.32
CA LYS A 199 -14.74 11.27 -10.57
C LYS A 199 -16.20 11.50 -10.92
N GLU A 200 -16.54 11.52 -12.20
CA GLU A 200 -17.93 11.72 -12.63
C GLU A 200 -18.84 10.57 -12.19
N LYS A 201 -18.39 9.31 -12.31
CA LYS A 201 -19.13 8.15 -11.79
C LYS A 201 -19.41 8.28 -10.29
N VAL A 202 -18.42 8.70 -9.51
CA VAL A 202 -18.58 8.94 -8.07
C VAL A 202 -19.54 10.09 -7.80
N LYS A 203 -19.42 11.22 -8.49
CA LYS A 203 -20.32 12.37 -8.34
C LYS A 203 -21.78 11.98 -8.61
N GLN A 204 -22.03 11.22 -9.69
CA GLN A 204 -23.37 10.72 -10.00
C GLN A 204 -23.89 9.76 -8.92
N ARG A 205 -23.04 8.85 -8.41
CA ARG A 205 -23.45 7.97 -7.31
C ARG A 205 -23.75 8.76 -6.03
N LEU A 206 -22.94 9.76 -5.68
CA LEU A 206 -23.20 10.61 -4.53
C LEU A 206 -24.50 11.41 -4.68
N LEU A 207 -24.73 11.97 -5.88
CA LEU A 207 -25.96 12.69 -6.22
C LEU A 207 -27.20 11.83 -5.92
N ASN A 208 -27.17 10.58 -6.37
CA ASN A 208 -28.28 9.64 -6.21
C ASN A 208 -28.42 9.17 -4.76
N ASP A 209 -27.33 8.67 -4.17
CA ASP A 209 -27.35 7.92 -2.92
C ASP A 209 -27.39 8.82 -1.67
N HIS A 210 -26.84 10.05 -1.74
CA HIS A 210 -26.69 10.94 -0.58
C HIS A 210 -27.38 12.29 -0.75
N PHE A 211 -27.65 12.74 -1.98
CA PHE A 211 -28.25 14.05 -2.23
C PHE A 211 -29.61 13.98 -2.94
N LYS A 212 -30.21 12.78 -3.08
CA LYS A 212 -31.57 12.59 -3.63
C LYS A 212 -31.79 13.28 -4.99
N ASN A 213 -30.79 13.30 -5.86
CA ASN A 213 -30.78 14.00 -7.14
C ASN A 213 -30.74 15.54 -7.09
N GLU A 214 -30.50 16.13 -5.91
CA GLU A 214 -30.37 17.58 -5.73
C GLU A 214 -28.96 18.08 -6.09
N LYS A 215 -28.79 18.55 -7.33
CA LYS A 215 -27.49 19.04 -7.85
C LYS A 215 -26.92 20.21 -7.05
N VAL A 216 -27.77 21.10 -6.53
CA VAL A 216 -27.34 22.24 -5.70
C VAL A 216 -26.71 21.76 -4.39
N ALA A 217 -27.32 20.77 -3.73
CA ALA A 217 -26.79 20.20 -2.50
C ALA A 217 -25.45 19.50 -2.73
N LEU A 218 -25.32 18.74 -3.83
CA LEU A 218 -24.03 18.16 -4.23
C LEU A 218 -22.98 19.25 -4.47
N ASN A 219 -23.31 20.31 -5.23
CA ASN A 219 -22.36 21.39 -5.51
C ASN A 219 -21.91 22.10 -4.23
N ASN A 220 -22.82 22.34 -3.29
CA ASN A 220 -22.49 22.89 -1.97
C ASN A 220 -21.55 21.97 -1.20
N PHE A 221 -21.77 20.65 -1.25
CA PHE A 221 -20.85 19.67 -0.66
C PHE A 221 -19.47 19.73 -1.31
N LEU A 222 -19.39 19.73 -2.65
CA LEU A 222 -18.10 19.76 -3.38
C LEU A 222 -17.29 21.02 -3.05
N GLN A 223 -17.96 22.16 -2.91
CA GLN A 223 -17.35 23.45 -2.57
C GLN A 223 -17.04 23.61 -1.08
N ASN A 224 -17.63 22.79 -0.21
CA ASN A 224 -17.37 22.85 1.23
C ASN A 224 -15.91 22.46 1.50
N PRO A 225 -15.07 23.35 2.08
CA PRO A 225 -13.68 23.04 2.40
C PRO A 225 -13.52 22.22 3.69
N ASN A 226 -14.59 22.04 4.46
CA ASN A 226 -14.57 21.53 5.83
C ASN A 226 -15.32 20.19 5.98
N VAL A 227 -15.09 19.24 5.08
CA VAL A 227 -15.65 17.89 5.19
C VAL A 227 -14.69 17.01 6.00
N SER A 228 -15.18 16.49 7.13
CA SER A 228 -14.34 15.62 7.99
C SER A 228 -14.45 14.14 7.61
N TYR A 229 -13.33 13.44 7.66
CA TYR A 229 -13.28 11.98 7.58
C TYR A 229 -12.36 11.42 8.67
N GLU A 230 -12.49 10.12 8.92
CA GLU A 230 -11.70 9.40 9.92
C GLU A 230 -10.90 8.28 9.25
N ILE A 231 -9.65 8.11 9.63
CA ILE A 231 -8.84 6.93 9.33
C ILE A 231 -8.88 6.09 10.59
N ASN A 232 -9.52 4.94 10.50
CA ASN A 232 -9.83 4.10 11.64
C ASN A 232 -9.13 2.75 11.51
N THR A 233 -8.92 2.13 12.66
CA THR A 233 -8.49 0.74 12.71
C THR A 233 -9.38 -0.11 13.60
N LEU A 234 -9.53 -1.37 13.25
CA LEU A 234 -10.18 -2.41 14.04
C LEU A 234 -9.20 -3.57 14.20
N ARG A 235 -9.25 -4.30 15.32
CA ARG A 235 -8.46 -5.52 15.46
C ARG A 235 -8.82 -6.51 14.35
N ALA A 236 -7.82 -7.02 13.63
CA ALA A 236 -8.05 -7.93 12.52
C ALA A 236 -8.60 -9.28 13.04
N ARG A 237 -9.66 -9.80 12.40
CA ARG A 237 -10.27 -11.11 12.70
C ARG A 237 -9.86 -12.20 11.71
N PHE A 238 -9.29 -11.85 10.55
CA PHE A 238 -8.87 -12.81 9.52
C PHE A 238 -9.97 -13.86 9.22
N ILE A 239 -9.69 -15.16 9.33
CA ILE A 239 -10.67 -16.23 9.05
C ILE A 239 -11.64 -16.52 10.21
N SER A 240 -11.45 -15.94 11.41
CA SER A 240 -12.31 -16.23 12.56
C SER A 240 -12.28 -15.10 13.62
N PRO A 241 -13.43 -14.68 14.18
CA PRO A 241 -13.46 -13.74 15.30
C PRO A 241 -12.58 -14.13 16.49
N SER A 242 -12.29 -15.43 16.67
CA SER A 242 -11.38 -15.92 17.71
C SER A 242 -9.92 -15.46 17.57
N LEU A 243 -9.52 -14.99 16.39
CA LEU A 243 -8.17 -14.50 16.07
C LEU A 243 -8.04 -12.99 16.28
N GLU A 244 -9.07 -12.33 16.82
CA GLU A 244 -9.03 -10.91 17.12
C GLU A 244 -7.86 -10.56 18.05
N GLY A 245 -7.03 -9.59 17.63
CA GLY A 245 -5.87 -9.14 18.41
C GLY A 245 -4.59 -9.96 18.22
N TYR A 246 -4.57 -10.94 17.32
CA TYR A 246 -3.36 -11.68 16.94
C TYR A 246 -2.68 -11.09 15.69
N LEU A 247 -3.45 -10.67 14.69
CA LEU A 247 -2.93 -10.36 13.35
C LEU A 247 -2.74 -8.86 13.11
N GLY A 248 -2.69 -8.06 14.18
CA GLY A 248 -2.62 -6.61 14.13
C GLY A 248 -3.99 -5.98 13.84
N GLN A 249 -3.97 -4.94 13.02
CA GLN A 249 -5.11 -4.05 12.80
C GLN A 249 -5.53 -4.02 11.32
N HIS A 250 -6.84 -3.97 11.07
CA HIS A 250 -7.42 -3.64 9.77
C HIS A 250 -7.65 -2.12 9.69
N ALA A 251 -7.04 -1.47 8.71
CA ALA A 251 -7.15 -0.03 8.50
C ALA A 251 -8.18 0.29 7.38
N PHE A 252 -8.99 1.33 7.60
CA PHE A 252 -9.97 1.82 6.65
C PHE A 252 -10.23 3.31 6.84
N ILE A 253 -10.79 3.97 5.83
CA ILE A 253 -11.24 5.36 5.93
C ILE A 253 -12.76 5.37 6.02
N LYS A 254 -13.32 6.10 6.99
CA LYS A 254 -14.74 6.34 7.18
C LYS A 254 -15.08 7.79 6.82
N ILE A 255 -16.06 7.97 5.95
CA ILE A 255 -16.48 9.27 5.42
C ILE A 255 -17.97 9.46 5.73
N ASN A 256 -18.28 10.49 6.52
CA ASN A 256 -19.66 10.90 6.78
C ASN A 256 -20.00 12.01 5.77
N ILE A 257 -20.86 11.71 4.80
CA ILE A 257 -21.24 12.67 3.75
C ILE A 257 -22.43 13.53 4.21
N ASN A 258 -23.38 12.92 4.89
CA ASN A 258 -24.45 13.60 5.60
C ASN A 258 -24.86 12.75 6.83
N ASP A 259 -25.47 13.38 7.84
CA ASP A 259 -25.85 12.72 9.09
C ASP A 259 -27.01 11.72 8.93
N GLN A 260 -27.69 11.72 7.78
CA GLN A 260 -28.90 10.92 7.51
C GLN A 260 -28.60 9.64 6.71
N SER A 261 -27.36 9.43 6.28
CA SER A 261 -26.97 8.32 5.42
C SER A 261 -25.85 7.50 6.07
N PRO A 262 -25.79 6.19 5.80
CA PRO A 262 -24.69 5.38 6.30
C PRO A 262 -23.36 5.93 5.78
N PRO A 263 -22.32 5.93 6.63
CA PRO A 263 -21.00 6.38 6.23
C PRO A 263 -20.47 5.53 5.08
N ARG A 264 -19.71 6.16 4.18
CA ARG A 264 -18.94 5.44 3.17
C ARG A 264 -17.63 4.97 3.77
N THR A 265 -17.20 3.79 3.37
CA THR A 265 -15.87 3.26 3.69
C THR A 265 -14.99 3.17 2.46
N ILE A 266 -13.71 3.47 2.63
CA ILE A 266 -12.65 3.12 1.69
C ILE A 266 -11.80 2.09 2.41
N GLU A 267 -11.83 0.85 1.93
CA GLU A 267 -11.12 -0.25 2.57
C GLU A 267 -10.68 -1.33 1.59
N PHE A 268 -9.68 -2.10 2.01
CA PHE A 268 -9.21 -3.28 1.33
C PHE A 268 -9.63 -4.52 2.13
N ALA A 269 -10.84 -5.00 1.88
CA ALA A 269 -11.45 -6.13 2.58
C ALA A 269 -12.39 -6.90 1.64
N THR A 270 -12.57 -8.20 1.91
CA THR A 270 -13.52 -9.07 1.18
C THR A 270 -14.98 -8.76 1.50
N ALA A 271 -15.23 -8.10 2.63
CA ALA A 271 -16.54 -7.64 3.06
C ALA A 271 -16.39 -6.31 3.82
N PRO A 272 -17.43 -5.46 3.83
CA PRO A 272 -17.39 -4.19 4.58
C PRO A 272 -17.08 -4.41 6.06
N SER A 273 -16.32 -3.49 6.65
CA SER A 273 -16.06 -3.50 8.08
C SER A 273 -17.35 -3.31 8.89
N ASP A 274 -17.50 -4.10 9.96
CA ASP A 274 -18.55 -3.89 10.95
C ASP A 274 -18.25 -2.63 11.77
N LEU A 275 -18.94 -1.53 11.42
CA LEU A 275 -18.75 -0.21 12.01
C LEU A 275 -19.31 -0.08 13.44
N LEU A 276 -20.01 -1.11 13.95
CA LEU A 276 -20.43 -1.16 15.35
C LEU A 276 -19.29 -1.60 16.28
N ARG A 277 -18.21 -2.18 15.71
CA ARG A 277 -17.04 -2.61 16.49
C ARG A 277 -16.25 -1.41 17.00
N PRO A 278 -15.65 -1.54 18.21
CA PRO A 278 -14.85 -0.47 18.77
C PRO A 278 -13.60 -0.23 17.93
N VAL A 279 -13.44 1.01 17.48
CA VAL A 279 -12.23 1.50 16.82
C VAL A 279 -11.06 1.48 17.82
N THR A 280 -9.93 0.92 17.43
CA THR A 280 -8.72 0.84 18.27
C THR A 280 -7.78 2.04 18.12
N GLN A 281 -7.71 2.61 16.92
CA GLN A 281 -6.99 3.85 16.61
C GLN A 281 -7.84 4.68 15.66
N CYS A 282 -7.86 6.00 15.87
CA CYS A 282 -8.60 6.94 15.06
C CYS A 282 -7.73 8.16 14.78
N GLU A 283 -7.65 8.55 13.52
CA GLU A 283 -7.06 9.79 13.06
C GLU A 283 -8.12 10.58 12.29
N ARG A 284 -8.42 11.81 12.70
CA ARG A 284 -9.45 12.65 12.06
C ARG A 284 -8.80 13.71 11.19
N ARG A 285 -9.34 13.91 9.99
CA ARG A 285 -8.89 14.92 9.03
C ARG A 285 -10.05 15.72 8.45
N ILE A 286 -9.72 16.87 7.90
CA ILE A 286 -10.65 17.80 7.26
C ILE A 286 -10.13 18.14 5.87
N VAL A 287 -10.96 17.99 4.84
CA VAL A 287 -10.65 18.30 3.44
C VAL A 287 -11.88 18.83 2.73
N SER A 288 -11.72 19.29 1.48
CA SER A 288 -12.87 19.69 0.67
C SER A 288 -13.71 18.51 0.21
N GLY A 289 -15.00 18.75 -0.09
CA GLY A 289 -15.86 17.72 -0.70
C GLY A 289 -15.33 17.22 -2.05
N GLU A 290 -14.70 18.08 -2.85
CA GLU A 290 -14.02 17.66 -4.08
C GLU A 290 -12.86 16.68 -3.78
N LYS A 291 -12.11 16.88 -2.68
CA LYS A 291 -11.07 15.94 -2.26
C LYS A 291 -11.66 14.59 -1.83
N ILE A 292 -12.82 14.58 -1.16
CA ILE A 292 -13.54 13.34 -0.84
C ILE A 292 -13.92 12.58 -2.13
N VAL A 293 -14.39 13.29 -3.16
CA VAL A 293 -14.67 12.68 -4.47
C VAL A 293 -13.40 12.07 -5.08
N GLU A 294 -12.26 12.77 -5.00
CA GLU A 294 -10.99 12.23 -5.49
C GLU A 294 -10.57 10.95 -4.75
N MET A 295 -10.74 10.90 -3.43
CA MET A 295 -10.45 9.70 -2.62
C MET A 295 -11.34 8.53 -3.03
N LEU A 296 -12.65 8.77 -3.18
CA LEU A 296 -13.61 7.75 -3.60
C LEU A 296 -13.38 7.30 -5.05
N ALA A 297 -12.99 8.21 -5.95
CA ALA A 297 -12.67 7.89 -7.34
C ALA A 297 -11.41 7.02 -7.44
N LEU A 298 -10.37 7.36 -6.66
CA LEU A 298 -9.16 6.55 -6.58
C LEU A 298 -9.45 5.18 -5.94
N HIS A 299 -10.35 5.11 -4.96
CA HIS A 299 -10.81 3.84 -4.41
C HIS A 299 -11.47 2.95 -5.47
N GLU A 300 -12.43 3.48 -6.24
CA GLU A 300 -13.06 2.74 -7.35
C GLU A 300 -12.05 2.26 -8.38
N GLN A 301 -11.06 3.10 -8.71
CA GLN A 301 -9.98 2.73 -9.63
C GLN A 301 -9.11 1.60 -9.06
N LEU A 302 -8.67 1.72 -7.79
CA LEU A 302 -7.89 0.68 -7.12
C LEU A 302 -8.68 -0.61 -6.91
N GLN A 303 -10.01 -0.58 -6.84
CA GLN A 303 -10.81 -1.82 -6.79
C GLN A 303 -10.76 -2.59 -8.11
N VAL A 304 -10.45 -1.97 -9.25
CA VAL A 304 -10.26 -2.70 -10.52
C VAL A 304 -8.97 -3.52 -10.52
N THR A 305 -7.92 -3.02 -9.86
CA THR A 305 -6.56 -3.58 -9.92
C THR A 305 -6.20 -4.37 -8.65
N HIS A 306 -6.82 -3.99 -7.54
CA HIS A 306 -6.66 -4.54 -6.20
C HIS A 306 -7.99 -4.87 -5.54
N ALA A 307 -8.96 -5.41 -6.27
CA ALA A 307 -10.13 -6.03 -5.65
C ALA A 307 -9.65 -7.03 -4.58
N CYS A 308 -10.13 -6.88 -3.35
CA CYS A 308 -9.77 -7.77 -2.26
C CYS A 308 -10.57 -9.07 -2.37
N THR A 309 -10.19 -9.92 -3.32
CA THR A 309 -10.75 -11.27 -3.52
C THR A 309 -9.92 -12.31 -2.77
N VAL A 310 -10.46 -13.50 -2.57
CA VAL A 310 -9.70 -14.63 -1.99
C VAL A 310 -8.45 -14.92 -2.82
N ASP A 311 -8.58 -14.94 -4.14
CA ASP A 311 -7.46 -15.13 -5.06
C ASP A 311 -6.39 -14.05 -4.90
N TYR A 312 -6.82 -12.78 -4.77
CA TYR A 312 -5.89 -11.68 -4.52
C TYR A 312 -5.18 -11.87 -3.18
N ILE A 313 -5.90 -12.26 -2.13
CA ILE A 313 -5.32 -12.49 -0.80
C ILE A 313 -4.26 -13.60 -0.86
N LEU A 314 -4.54 -14.70 -1.57
CA LEU A 314 -3.62 -15.83 -1.67
C LEU A 314 -2.40 -15.54 -2.55
N LEU A 315 -2.57 -14.79 -3.64
CA LEU A 315 -1.53 -14.61 -4.66
C LEU A 315 -0.75 -13.30 -4.55
N LYS A 316 -1.38 -12.24 -4.04
CA LYS A 316 -0.85 -10.87 -4.08
C LYS A 316 -0.77 -10.18 -2.72
N MET A 317 -1.68 -10.46 -1.80
CA MET A 317 -1.66 -9.81 -0.50
C MET A 317 -0.40 -10.22 0.27
N LYS A 318 0.28 -9.19 0.77
CA LYS A 318 1.52 -9.37 1.50
C LYS A 318 1.51 -8.38 2.66
N PRO A 319 1.41 -8.85 3.91
CA PRO A 319 1.54 -7.99 5.09
C PRO A 319 2.80 -7.13 5.01
N GLY A 320 2.67 -5.82 5.22
CA GLY A 320 3.75 -4.83 5.12
C GLY A 320 4.10 -4.34 3.72
N GLU A 321 3.48 -4.90 2.68
CA GLU A 321 3.71 -4.58 1.27
C GLU A 321 2.39 -4.10 0.63
N ASN A 322 1.47 -5.05 0.42
CA ASN A 322 0.15 -4.87 -0.15
C ASN A 322 -0.88 -5.39 0.86
N ASP A 323 -1.20 -4.54 1.83
CA ASP A 323 -2.19 -4.79 2.89
C ASP A 323 -3.13 -3.58 3.06
N CYS A 324 -4.06 -3.67 4.01
CA CYS A 324 -5.05 -2.61 4.25
C CYS A 324 -4.43 -1.27 4.65
N LEU A 325 -3.32 -1.25 5.39
CA LEU A 325 -2.64 0.01 5.73
C LEU A 325 -1.96 0.63 4.50
N SER A 326 -1.24 -0.19 3.72
CA SER A 326 -0.66 0.28 2.46
C SER A 326 -1.75 0.78 1.51
N TYR A 327 -2.93 0.15 1.47
CA TYR A 327 -4.06 0.59 0.67
C TYR A 327 -4.59 1.97 1.11
N VAL A 328 -4.76 2.20 2.41
CA VAL A 328 -5.10 3.52 2.95
C VAL A 328 -4.06 4.56 2.52
N ASN A 329 -2.76 4.24 2.65
CA ASN A 329 -1.70 5.15 2.21
C ASN A 329 -1.67 5.39 0.70
N LYS A 330 -2.02 4.40 -0.13
CA LYS A 330 -2.21 4.60 -1.58
C LYS A 330 -3.32 5.62 -1.86
N ILE A 331 -4.42 5.59 -1.12
CA ILE A 331 -5.51 6.57 -1.24
C ILE A 331 -5.05 7.96 -0.81
N LEU A 332 -4.43 8.07 0.37
CA LEU A 332 -4.00 9.36 0.93
C LEU A 332 -2.92 10.01 0.06
N ILE A 333 -1.80 9.32 -0.17
CA ILE A 333 -0.69 9.84 -0.98
C ILE A 333 -1.11 10.02 -2.44
N GLY A 334 -1.88 9.08 -2.97
CA GLY A 334 -2.43 9.16 -4.32
C GLY A 334 -3.31 10.39 -4.53
N THR A 335 -3.98 10.89 -3.50
CA THR A 335 -4.78 12.14 -3.56
C THR A 335 -4.05 13.37 -3.03
N SER A 336 -2.71 13.32 -2.92
CA SER A 336 -1.83 14.38 -2.41
C SER A 336 -2.12 14.78 -0.96
N GLN A 337 -2.40 13.80 -0.10
CA GLN A 337 -2.52 13.98 1.35
C GLN A 337 -1.37 13.28 2.07
N GLN A 338 -1.11 13.69 3.31
CA GLN A 338 -0.08 13.06 4.14
C GLN A 338 -0.41 11.58 4.41
N PRO A 339 0.59 10.70 4.59
CA PRO A 339 0.38 9.31 5.04
C PRO A 339 -0.38 9.27 6.38
N THR A 340 -1.03 8.16 6.70
CA THR A 340 -1.70 8.01 8.00
C THR A 340 -0.71 7.79 9.14
N THR A 341 -1.10 8.20 10.35
CA THR A 341 -0.37 7.94 11.60
C THR A 341 -0.82 6.66 12.31
N VAL A 342 -1.92 6.03 11.87
CA VAL A 342 -2.39 4.77 12.47
C VAL A 342 -1.43 3.62 12.15
N LYS A 343 -1.34 2.64 13.04
CA LYS A 343 -0.33 1.58 12.98
C LYS A 343 -0.91 0.21 12.66
N ARG A 344 -0.15 -0.64 11.95
CA ARG A 344 -0.48 -2.07 11.73
C ARG A 344 -0.52 -2.84 13.04
N PHE A 345 0.39 -2.48 13.94
CA PHE A 345 0.50 -3.01 15.29
C PHE A 345 0.56 -1.82 16.26
N ASP A 346 -0.40 -1.71 17.16
CA ASP A 346 -0.50 -0.62 18.13
C ASP A 346 0.13 -0.96 19.48
N GLY A 347 0.63 -2.20 19.63
CA GLY A 347 1.25 -2.72 20.84
C GLY A 347 0.26 -3.25 21.87
N LYS A 348 -1.05 -3.17 21.58
CA LYS A 348 -2.16 -3.73 22.38
C LYS A 348 -2.63 -5.09 21.84
N GLU A 349 -1.93 -5.66 20.86
CA GLU A 349 -2.06 -7.06 20.47
C GLU A 349 -1.65 -7.99 21.62
N ASN A 350 -2.13 -9.23 21.58
CA ASN A 350 -1.67 -10.23 22.56
C ASN A 350 -0.18 -10.57 22.35
N TRP A 351 0.40 -11.34 23.28
CA TRP A 351 1.82 -11.70 23.25
C TRP A 351 2.27 -12.29 21.90
N LEU A 352 1.48 -13.23 21.34
CA LEU A 352 1.81 -13.84 20.05
C LEU A 352 1.73 -12.83 18.91
N GLY A 353 0.69 -12.01 18.90
CA GLY A 353 0.49 -10.95 17.91
C GLY A 353 1.58 -9.90 17.94
N LYS A 354 2.00 -9.47 19.14
CA LYS A 354 3.03 -8.45 19.33
C LYS A 354 4.44 -8.96 19.04
N TYR A 355 4.84 -10.07 19.66
CA TYR A 355 6.24 -10.50 19.69
C TYR A 355 6.62 -11.48 18.60
N ILE A 356 5.66 -12.22 18.03
CA ILE A 356 5.94 -13.17 16.95
C ILE A 356 5.44 -12.61 15.64
N ILE A 357 4.13 -12.41 15.49
CA ILE A 357 3.53 -12.02 14.21
C ILE A 357 3.97 -10.60 13.83
N GLY A 358 3.84 -9.64 14.74
CA GLY A 358 4.25 -8.25 14.55
C GLY A 358 5.75 -8.13 14.25
N PHE A 359 6.59 -8.88 14.98
CA PHE A 359 8.03 -8.93 14.73
C PHE A 359 8.34 -9.40 13.30
N PHE A 360 7.79 -10.54 12.88
CA PHE A 360 8.04 -11.07 11.54
C PHE A 360 7.49 -10.15 10.45
N ILE A 361 6.30 -9.58 10.62
CA ILE A 361 5.75 -8.64 9.64
C ILE A 361 6.65 -7.42 9.52
N GLN A 362 7.01 -6.77 10.63
CA GLN A 362 7.88 -5.59 10.62
C GLN A 362 9.27 -5.92 10.02
N LYS A 363 9.90 -7.02 10.42
CA LYS A 363 11.24 -7.38 9.95
C LYS A 363 11.26 -7.92 8.54
N LEU A 364 10.22 -8.59 8.06
CA LEU A 364 10.15 -9.13 6.69
C LEU A 364 9.60 -8.12 5.67
N SER A 365 9.04 -7.01 6.12
CA SER A 365 8.62 -5.91 5.23
C SER A 365 9.82 -5.29 4.50
N PRO A 366 9.65 -4.82 3.25
CA PRO A 366 10.67 -4.06 2.55
C PRO A 366 10.87 -2.66 3.16
N PHE A 367 9.82 -2.09 3.75
CA PHE A 367 9.86 -0.77 4.38
C PHE A 367 9.43 -0.86 5.83
N GLU A 368 9.98 0.05 6.63
CA GLU A 368 9.44 0.35 7.95
C GLU A 368 8.10 1.07 7.80
N GLN A 369 7.23 0.95 8.79
CA GLN A 369 5.87 1.48 8.70
C GLN A 369 5.86 3.01 8.67
N ASP A 370 6.83 3.62 9.32
CA ASP A 370 7.04 5.06 9.51
C ASP A 370 7.93 5.67 8.43
N ILE A 371 8.17 4.99 7.31
CA ILE A 371 9.00 5.50 6.20
C ILE A 371 8.58 6.88 5.67
N PHE A 372 7.32 7.28 5.90
CA PHE A 372 6.79 8.57 5.48
C PHE A 372 6.66 9.59 6.63
N SER A 373 7.15 9.29 7.83
CA SER A 373 7.04 10.20 8.97
C SER A 373 8.01 11.38 8.87
N GLU A 374 7.52 12.60 9.19
CA GLU A 374 8.28 13.86 9.10
C GLU A 374 9.53 13.87 9.99
N GLU A 375 9.54 13.12 11.10
CA GLU A 375 10.73 12.97 11.97
C GLU A 375 11.93 12.38 11.21
N GLN A 376 11.73 11.52 10.19
CA GLN A 376 12.86 11.04 9.37
C GLN A 376 13.37 12.09 8.36
N LEU A 377 12.54 13.08 8.00
CA LEU A 377 12.88 14.18 7.09
C LEU A 377 13.59 15.33 7.83
N GLU A 378 13.19 15.62 9.08
CA GLU A 378 13.76 16.72 9.89
C GLU A 378 14.93 16.26 10.79
N ALA A 379 14.89 15.08 11.42
CA ALA A 379 15.91 14.65 12.39
C ALA A 379 17.31 14.43 11.78
N LYS A 380 17.41 14.32 10.44
CA LYS A 380 18.70 14.19 9.74
C LYS A 380 19.19 15.48 9.07
N GLY A 381 18.34 16.51 8.99
CA GLY A 381 18.78 17.86 8.59
C GLY A 381 19.68 18.52 9.64
N ASN A 382 19.50 18.16 10.92
CA ASN A 382 20.28 18.70 12.03
C ASN A 382 21.58 17.93 12.33
N LEU A 383 21.85 16.82 11.65
CA LEU A 383 23.12 16.06 11.78
C LEU A 383 24.24 16.56 10.84
N HIS A 384 23.98 17.60 10.04
CA HIS A 384 24.97 18.27 9.20
C HIS A 384 25.13 19.78 9.51
N SER A 385 24.63 20.22 10.66
CA SER A 385 24.82 21.58 11.20
C SER A 385 25.49 21.58 12.57
N GLY A 386 26.32 20.56 12.86
CA GLY A 386 27.18 20.48 14.05
C GLY A 386 28.64 20.52 13.65
#